data_AF-A0A7W1V0D2-F1
#
_entry.id   AF-A0A7W1V0D2-F1
#
_cell.length_a   1.000
_cell.length_b   1.000
_cell.length_c   1.000
_cell.angle_alpha   90.00
_cell.angle_beta   90.00
_cell.angle_gamma   90.00
#
_symmetry.space_group_name_H-M   'P 1'
#
loop_
_entity.id
_entity.type
_entity.pdbx_description
1 polymer ?
#
loop_
_entity_poly.entity_id
_entity_poly.type
_entity_poly.pdbx_seq_one_letter_code
_entity_poly.pdbx_strand_id
1 'polypeptide(L)'
;VLICKSKKNIQKSKEGINFIIKPTTEAELKRQIMKAAGKSENNINQESNSVCDKIVKFSLREKQILQLIADGNTNKKIAEILILSKRTIETHRNRILLKSNAKNTANLISFGIKKGWIEMSR
;
A
#
# COMPACT_ATOMS: atom_id res chain seq x y z
N VAL A 1 7.31 61.45 18.20
CA VAL A 1 8.19 60.25 18.23
C VAL A 1 7.32 59.10 18.72
N LEU A 2 6.50 58.48 17.88
CA LEU A 2 6.82 57.45 16.87
C LEU A 2 7.50 56.21 17.45
N ILE A 3 7.02 55.07 16.92
CA ILE A 3 7.50 53.69 17.02
C ILE A 3 6.66 52.86 18.02
N CYS A 4 5.61 52.17 17.55
CA CYS A 4 5.63 50.78 17.04
C CYS A 4 6.05 49.78 18.13
N LYS A 5 5.40 48.64 18.42
CA LYS A 5 4.56 47.71 17.65
C LYS A 5 3.88 46.80 18.70
N SER A 6 2.57 46.55 18.56
CA SER A 6 2.01 45.31 18.02
C SER A 6 2.09 44.09 18.95
N LYS A 7 0.92 43.65 19.43
CA LYS A 7 0.55 42.24 19.48
C LYS A 7 -0.98 42.12 19.42
N LYS A 8 -1.48 41.62 18.29
CA LYS A 8 -2.85 41.13 18.11
C LYS A 8 -3.08 39.94 19.06
N ASN A 9 -4.24 39.90 19.69
CA ASN A 9 -4.85 38.66 20.16
C ASN A 9 -6.38 38.85 20.16
N ILE A 10 -7.09 38.03 19.36
CA ILE A 10 -8.35 37.34 19.75
C ILE A 10 -9.60 38.25 20.01
N GLN A 11 -10.87 38.01 19.64
CA GLN A 11 -11.69 36.87 19.21
C GLN A 11 -12.97 37.39 18.48
N LYS A 12 -13.49 36.55 17.59
CA LYS A 12 -14.90 36.29 17.16
C LYS A 12 -16.06 37.22 17.59
N SER A 13 -16.96 37.51 16.63
CA SER A 13 -18.41 37.18 16.58
C SER A 13 -19.05 38.00 15.43
N LYS A 14 -19.62 37.36 14.40
CA LYS A 14 -21.03 36.96 14.16
C LYS A 14 -21.99 38.13 13.86
N GLU A 15 -22.81 37.89 12.83
CA GLU A 15 -23.98 38.64 12.31
C GLU A 15 -23.71 39.78 11.31
N GLY A 16 -24.37 39.67 10.15
CA GLY A 16 -24.33 40.64 9.06
C GLY A 16 -24.96 40.08 7.77
N ILE A 17 -26.28 40.07 7.70
CA ILE A 17 -27.05 39.94 6.45
C ILE A 17 -27.02 41.27 5.70
N ASN A 18 -26.69 41.32 4.40
CA ASN A 18 -27.56 41.92 3.36
C ASN A 18 -26.94 41.82 1.95
N PHE A 19 -27.85 41.68 1.01
CA PHE A 19 -27.82 41.48 -0.43
C PHE A 19 -27.20 42.64 -1.22
N ILE A 20 -26.32 42.37 -2.18
CA ILE A 20 -26.13 43.22 -3.38
C ILE A 20 -25.93 42.26 -4.57
N ILE A 21 -27.02 41.95 -5.27
CA ILE A 21 -26.88 41.64 -6.69
C ILE A 21 -26.43 42.94 -7.34
N LYS A 22 -25.19 42.98 -7.84
CA LYS A 22 -24.71 43.98 -8.77
C LYS A 22 -24.12 43.29 -10.00
N PRO A 23 -24.21 43.97 -11.15
CA PRO A 23 -24.61 43.39 -12.42
C PRO A 23 -23.53 42.55 -13.09
N THR A 24 -23.99 41.60 -13.90
CA THR A 24 -23.22 40.76 -14.82
C THR A 24 -22.28 41.58 -15.69
N THR A 25 -20.98 41.32 -15.56
CA THR A 25 -19.98 41.59 -16.59
C THR A 25 -19.70 40.29 -17.35
N GLU A 26 -19.64 40.37 -18.68
CA GLU A 26 -19.40 39.25 -19.61
C GLU A 26 -18.12 38.45 -19.30
N ALA A 27 -17.21 39.03 -18.52
CA ALA A 27 -15.98 38.39 -18.03
C ALA A 27 -16.22 37.30 -16.96
N GLU A 28 -17.28 37.42 -16.14
CA GLU A 28 -17.53 36.47 -15.03
C GLU A 28 -18.15 35.15 -15.55
N LEU A 29 -18.97 35.23 -16.61
CA LEU A 29 -19.59 34.06 -17.24
C LEU A 29 -18.56 33.22 -18.02
N LYS A 30 -17.60 33.87 -18.71
CA LYS A 30 -16.48 33.18 -19.38
C LYS A 30 -15.56 32.47 -18.39
N ARG A 31 -15.40 33.02 -17.17
CA ARG A 31 -14.62 32.40 -16.09
C ARG A 31 -15.26 31.11 -15.55
N GLN A 32 -16.60 31.03 -15.52
CA GLN A 32 -17.31 29.83 -15.09
C GLN A 32 -17.24 28.70 -16.13
N ILE A 33 -17.30 29.03 -17.43
CA ILE A 33 -17.20 28.03 -18.51
C ILE A 33 -15.74 27.51 -18.67
N MET A 34 -14.71 28.35 -18.52
CA MET A 34 -13.31 27.88 -18.54
C MET A 34 -12.97 26.96 -17.36
N LYS A 35 -13.69 27.10 -16.24
CA LYS A 35 -13.59 26.20 -15.07
C LYS A 35 -14.31 24.85 -15.29
N ALA A 36 -15.15 24.74 -16.32
CA ALA A 36 -15.89 23.52 -16.69
C ALA A 36 -15.24 22.74 -17.86
N ALA A 37 -14.42 23.39 -18.70
CA ALA A 37 -13.71 22.74 -19.82
C ALA A 37 -12.38 22.05 -19.43
N GLY A 38 -12.07 21.95 -18.13
CA GLY A 38 -10.94 21.20 -17.58
C GLY A 38 -11.34 19.92 -16.84
N LYS A 39 -12.59 19.47 -16.96
CA LYS A 39 -13.12 18.25 -16.31
C LYS A 39 -13.30 17.13 -17.33
N SER A 40 -12.20 16.72 -17.98
CA SER A 40 -12.03 15.29 -18.25
C SER A 40 -11.48 14.69 -16.96
N GLU A 41 -12.35 14.47 -15.99
CA GLU A 41 -12.04 13.73 -14.78
C GLU A 41 -11.84 12.26 -15.18
N ASN A 42 -10.63 11.97 -15.66
CA ASN A 42 -10.14 10.60 -15.77
C ASN A 42 -10.22 10.00 -14.37
N ASN A 43 -11.24 9.17 -14.15
CA ASN A 43 -11.34 8.26 -13.03
C ASN A 43 -10.21 7.23 -13.16
N ILE A 44 -9.01 7.61 -12.72
CA ILE A 44 -7.97 6.67 -12.30
C ILE A 44 -7.82 6.87 -10.80
N ASN A 45 -8.92 6.62 -10.07
CA ASN A 45 -8.84 6.25 -8.67
C ASN A 45 -8.29 4.83 -8.62
N GLN A 46 -6.98 4.70 -8.72
CA GLN A 46 -6.30 3.70 -7.92
C GLN A 46 -5.35 4.45 -7.02
N GLU A 47 -5.85 4.69 -5.81
CA GLU A 47 -5.06 5.14 -4.69
C GLU A 47 -3.72 4.39 -4.67
N SER A 48 -2.69 5.19 -4.92
CA SER A 48 -1.45 5.27 -4.17
C SER A 48 -1.56 4.67 -2.74
N ASN A 49 -1.63 3.35 -2.63
CA ASN A 49 -1.14 2.64 -1.47
C ASN A 49 0.32 2.31 -1.76
N SER A 50 1.18 3.32 -1.62
CA SER A 50 2.59 3.09 -1.33
C SER A 50 2.69 2.49 0.08
N VAL A 51 2.17 1.28 0.25
CA VAL A 51 2.67 0.43 1.33
C VAL A 51 4.09 0.13 0.86
N CYS A 52 5.07 0.51 1.67
CA CYS A 52 6.43 0.07 1.49
C CYS A 52 6.42 -1.47 1.48
N ASP A 53 6.28 -2.04 0.29
CA ASP A 53 6.19 -3.47 0.09
C ASP A 53 7.56 -3.99 0.49
N LYS A 54 7.66 -4.48 1.73
CA LYS A 54 8.91 -5.05 2.24
C LYS A 54 9.36 -6.07 1.21
N ILE A 55 10.48 -5.80 0.54
CA ILE A 55 11.07 -6.70 -0.42
C ILE A 55 11.65 -7.87 0.39
N VAL A 56 10.82 -8.89 0.60
CA VAL A 56 11.24 -10.10 1.30
C VAL A 56 12.12 -10.89 0.34
N LYS A 57 13.41 -11.00 0.66
CA LYS A 57 14.37 -11.78 -0.12
C LYS A 57 14.63 -13.13 0.56
N PHE A 58 14.23 -14.20 -0.09
CA PHE A 58 14.59 -15.57 0.31
C PHE A 58 15.91 -16.01 -0.31
N SER A 59 16.66 -16.79 0.46
CA SER A 59 17.81 -17.55 -0.06
C SER A 59 17.34 -18.63 -1.05
N LEU A 60 18.26 -19.13 -1.87
CA LEU A 60 17.99 -20.20 -2.82
C LEU A 60 17.38 -21.44 -2.13
N ARG A 61 17.93 -21.83 -0.97
CA ARG A 61 17.43 -22.97 -0.20
C ARG A 61 16.03 -22.75 0.34
N GLU A 62 15.73 -21.54 0.80
CA GLU A 62 14.39 -21.18 1.28
C GLU A 62 13.37 -21.20 0.14
N LYS A 63 13.72 -20.73 -1.05
CA LYS A 63 12.86 -20.80 -2.24
C LYS A 63 12.55 -22.24 -2.64
N GLN A 64 13.57 -23.11 -2.66
CA GLN A 64 13.39 -24.55 -2.92
C GLN A 64 12.40 -25.18 -1.93
N ILE A 65 12.58 -24.90 -0.63
CA ILE A 65 11.68 -25.42 0.41
C ILE A 65 10.28 -24.84 0.26
N LEU A 66 10.15 -23.55 -0.06
CA LEU A 66 8.87 -22.88 -0.29
C LEU A 66 8.10 -23.54 -1.45
N GLN A 67 8.77 -23.85 -2.56
CA GLN A 67 8.16 -24.55 -3.69
C GLN A 67 7.68 -25.94 -3.28
N LEU A 68 8.52 -26.73 -2.61
CA LEU A 68 8.15 -28.07 -2.17
C LEU A 68 6.97 -28.07 -1.17
N ILE A 69 6.87 -27.02 -0.34
CA ILE A 69 5.71 -26.80 0.55
C ILE A 69 4.45 -26.50 -0.27
N ALA A 70 4.56 -25.66 -1.31
CA ALA A 70 3.45 -25.35 -2.21
C ALA A 70 2.98 -26.57 -3.01
N ASP A 71 3.90 -27.49 -3.31
CA ASP A 71 3.58 -28.77 -3.94
C ASP A 71 2.83 -29.74 -3.02
N GLY A 72 2.76 -29.44 -1.71
CA GLY A 72 2.07 -30.24 -0.70
C GLY A 72 2.94 -31.28 0.00
N ASN A 73 4.27 -31.21 -0.13
CA ASN A 73 5.16 -32.17 0.52
C ASN A 73 5.20 -31.99 2.04
N THR A 74 5.22 -33.10 2.77
CA THR A 74 5.41 -33.09 4.23
C THR A 74 6.87 -32.77 4.59
N ASN A 75 7.13 -32.27 5.80
CA ASN A 75 8.50 -31.97 6.25
C ASN A 75 9.44 -33.19 6.16
N LYS A 76 8.91 -34.41 6.36
CA LYS A 76 9.67 -35.65 6.20
C LYS A 76 10.05 -35.87 4.74
N LYS A 77 9.10 -35.70 3.81
CA LYS A 77 9.37 -35.89 2.39
C LYS A 77 10.36 -34.85 1.84
N ILE A 78 10.22 -33.59 2.27
CA ILE A 78 11.17 -32.52 1.93
C ILE A 78 12.57 -32.87 2.44
N ALA A 79 12.68 -33.36 3.67
CA ALA A 79 13.95 -33.79 4.25
C ALA A 79 14.62 -34.92 3.43
N GLU A 80 13.84 -35.89 2.95
CA GLU A 80 14.32 -36.95 2.06
C GLU A 80 14.79 -36.40 0.69
N ILE A 81 13.98 -35.57 0.03
CA ILE A 81 14.31 -34.98 -1.29
C ILE A 81 15.58 -34.15 -1.21
N LEU A 82 15.73 -33.40 -0.12
CA LEU A 82 16.81 -32.44 0.07
C LEU A 82 18.02 -33.01 0.80
N ILE A 83 17.98 -34.29 1.19
CA ILE A 83 18.98 -35.04 1.96
C ILE A 83 19.40 -34.26 3.22
N LEU A 84 18.41 -33.83 4.01
CA LEU A 84 18.59 -33.07 5.25
C LEU A 84 17.82 -33.69 6.40
N SER A 85 18.16 -33.32 7.63
CA SER A 85 17.36 -33.70 8.79
C SER A 85 16.00 -32.96 8.80
N LYS A 86 14.95 -33.61 9.32
CA LYS A 86 13.64 -32.99 9.54
C LYS A 86 13.74 -31.68 10.34
N ARG A 87 14.58 -31.67 11.38
CA ARG A 87 14.82 -30.49 12.24
C ARG A 87 15.38 -29.31 11.45
N THR A 88 16.25 -29.58 10.48
CA THR A 88 16.80 -28.54 9.60
C THR A 88 15.71 -27.94 8.72
N ILE A 89 14.83 -28.76 8.16
CA ILE A 89 13.67 -28.28 7.36
C ILE A 89 12.73 -27.44 8.22
N GLU A 90 12.42 -27.85 9.45
CA GLU A 90 11.60 -27.08 10.38
C GLU A 90 12.22 -25.71 10.69
N THR A 91 13.55 -25.66 10.89
CA THR A 91 14.28 -24.41 11.10
C THR A 91 14.16 -23.48 9.89
N HIS A 92 14.35 -24.01 8.66
CA HIS A 92 14.17 -23.22 7.45
C HIS A 92 12.72 -22.73 7.29
N ARG A 93 11.75 -23.58 7.58
CA ARG A 93 10.31 -23.25 7.48
C ARG A 93 9.92 -22.12 8.44
N ASN A 94 10.45 -22.15 9.67
CA ASN A 94 10.28 -21.07 10.64
C ASN A 94 10.91 -19.76 10.15
N ARG A 95 12.12 -19.81 9.58
CA ARG A 95 12.76 -18.62 8.99
C ARG A 95 11.95 -18.03 7.84
N ILE A 96 11.36 -18.88 6.99
CA ILE A 96 10.50 -18.44 5.89
C ILE A 96 9.25 -17.73 6.41
N LEU A 97 8.59 -18.28 7.43
CA LEU A 97 7.41 -17.67 8.06
C LEU A 97 7.76 -16.32 8.70
N LEU A 98 8.88 -16.24 9.42
CA LEU A 98 9.35 -14.99 10.03
C LEU A 98 9.68 -13.93 8.98
N LYS A 99 10.37 -14.30 7.90
CA LYS A 99 10.72 -13.38 6.81
C LYS A 99 9.50 -12.89 6.03
N SER A 100 8.53 -13.76 5.77
CA SER A 100 7.28 -13.41 5.09
C SER A 100 6.26 -12.72 5.99
N ASN A 101 6.49 -12.70 7.32
CA ASN A 101 5.52 -12.30 8.32
C ASN A 101 4.18 -13.07 8.20
N ALA A 102 4.22 -14.29 7.68
CA ALA A 102 3.05 -15.14 7.52
C ALA A 102 2.77 -15.90 8.82
N LYS A 103 1.51 -15.92 9.25
CA LYS A 103 1.09 -16.61 10.48
C LYS A 103 0.96 -18.12 10.32
N ASN A 104 0.66 -18.59 9.12
CA ASN A 104 0.41 -19.99 8.82
C ASN A 104 0.95 -20.34 7.41
N THR A 105 0.99 -21.63 7.11
CA THR A 105 1.48 -22.12 5.81
C THR A 105 0.55 -21.73 4.66
N ALA A 106 -0.76 -21.73 4.87
CA ALA A 106 -1.73 -21.35 3.83
C ALA A 106 -1.56 -19.89 3.38
N ASN A 107 -1.36 -18.96 4.32
CA ASN A 107 -1.09 -17.56 4.04
C ASN A 107 0.28 -17.40 3.38
N LEU A 108 1.28 -18.18 3.79
CA LEU A 108 2.59 -18.19 3.13
C LEU A 108 2.48 -18.58 1.65
N ILE A 109 1.71 -19.62 1.33
CA ILE A 109 1.48 -20.07 -0.04
C ILE A 109 0.71 -18.99 -0.83
N SER A 110 -0.40 -18.50 -0.29
CA SER A 110 -1.22 -17.46 -0.92
C SER A 110 -0.41 -16.19 -1.20
N PHE A 111 0.43 -15.79 -0.23
CA PHE A 111 1.32 -14.65 -0.37
C PHE A 111 2.45 -14.90 -1.37
N GLY A 112 3.02 -16.11 -1.38
CA GLY A 112 4.04 -16.51 -2.34
C GLY A 112 3.53 -16.51 -3.79
N ILE A 113 2.28 -16.92 -4.02
CA ILE A 113 1.62 -16.84 -5.34
C ILE A 113 1.44 -15.37 -5.73
N LYS A 114 0.89 -14.54 -4.84
CA LYS A 114 0.67 -13.10 -5.10
C LYS A 114 1.98 -12.36 -5.43
N LYS A 115 3.09 -12.77 -4.82
CA LYS A 115 4.43 -12.18 -5.03
C LYS A 115 5.24 -12.84 -6.14
N GLY A 116 4.72 -13.91 -6.76
CA GLY A 116 5.42 -14.65 -7.82
C GLY A 116 6.64 -15.43 -7.35
N TRP A 117 6.69 -15.86 -6.09
CA TRP A 117 7.78 -16.71 -5.57
C TRP A 117 7.54 -18.20 -5.78
N ILE A 118 6.28 -18.57 -5.96
CA ILE A 118 5.83 -19.93 -6.19
C ILE A 118 5.32 -19.97 -7.62
N GLU A 119 5.90 -20.85 -8.42
CA GLU A 119 5.38 -21.15 -9.74
C GLU A 119 4.30 -22.23 -9.62
N MET A 120 3.13 -21.96 -10.20
CA MET A 120 2.06 -22.94 -10.30
C MET A 120 2.21 -23.66 -11.64
N SER A 121 3.07 -24.66 -11.70
CA SER A 121 3.19 -25.55 -12.85
C SER A 121 2.22 -26.73 -12.68
N ARG A 122 0.92 -26.46 -12.86
CA ARG A 122 -0.11 -27.50 -12.93
C ARG A 122 -1.12 -27.15 -14.01
#